data_AF-A0A3N1D9B9-F1
#
_entry.id   AF-A0A3N1D9B9-F1
#
_cell.length_a   1.000
_cell.length_b   1.000
_cell.length_c   1.000
_cell.angle_alpha   90.00
_cell.angle_beta   90.00
_cell.angle_gamma   90.00
#
_symmetry.space_group_name_H-M   'P 1'
#
loop_
_entity.id
_entity.type
_entity.pdbx_description
1 polymer ?
#
loop_
_entity_poly.entity_id
_entity_poly.type
_entity_poly.pdbx_seq_one_letter_code
_entity_poly.pdbx_strand_id
1 'polypeptide(L)' 'MKSRPTGLFLMGLAVFMVFEWVMLAKNLGSGPRRSDAFYVIHYILCAVNVVLAVILARIGWKAWKSAS' A
#
# COMPACT_ATOMS: atom_id res chain seq x y z
N MET A 1 22.94 8.97 2.67
CA MET A 1 22.17 10.20 2.35
C MET A 1 20.70 9.97 2.70
N LYS A 2 20.21 10.45 3.85
CA LYS A 2 18.76 10.44 4.14
C LYS A 2 18.20 11.77 3.66
N SER A 3 17.80 11.82 2.38
CA SER A 3 17.24 13.05 1.80
C SER A 3 15.78 13.22 2.22
N ARG A 4 15.36 14.43 2.62
CA ARG A 4 13.94 14.76 2.89
C ARG A 4 13.02 14.37 1.71
N PRO A 5 13.41 14.56 0.43
CA PRO A 5 12.64 14.08 -0.71
C PRO A 5 12.34 12.58 -0.67
N THR A 6 13.32 11.75 -0.27
CA THR A 6 13.13 10.30 -0.15
C THR A 6 12.08 9.95 0.91
N GLY A 7 12.11 10.63 2.06
CA GLY A 7 11.11 10.42 3.12
C GLY A 7 9.69 10.75 2.67
N LEU A 8 9.53 11.89 1.98
CA LEU A 8 8.24 12.31 1.41
C LEU A 8 7.74 11.35 0.33
N PHE A 9 8.63 10.90 -0.57
CA PHE A 9 8.28 9.93 -1.59
C PHE A 9 7.79 8.61 -0.97
N LEU A 10 8.49 8.08 0.02
CA LEU A 10 8.11 6.83 0.69
C LEU A 10 6.76 6.95 1.40
N MET A 11 6.48 8.08 2.03
CA MET A 11 5.18 8.34 2.64
C MET A 11 4.06 8.49 1.60
N GLY A 12 4.32 9.22 0.51
CA GLY A 12 3.36 9.35 -0.60
C GLY A 12 3.04 8.00 -1.26
N LEU A 13 4.08 7.20 -1.52
CA LEU A 13 3.93 5.84 -2.06
C LEU A 13 3.14 4.94 -1.11
N ALA A 14 3.39 5.01 0.20
CA ALA A 14 2.62 4.25 1.18
C ALA A 14 1.12 4.62 1.16
N VAL A 15 0.80 5.92 1.09
CA VAL A 15 -0.61 6.37 0.98
C VAL A 15 -1.24 5.89 -0.31
N PHE A 16 -0.53 6.01 -1.43
CA PHE A 16 -1.00 5.55 -2.74
C PHE A 16 -1.28 4.04 -2.74
N MET A 17 -0.39 3.23 -2.16
CA MET A 17 -0.61 1.79 -2.01
C MET A 17 -1.88 1.51 -1.20
N VAL A 18 -2.06 2.12 -0.03
CA VAL A 18 -3.28 1.88 0.75
C VAL A 18 -4.53 2.23 -0.06
N PHE A 19 -4.51 3.35 -0.79
CA PHE A 19 -5.62 3.78 -1.63
C PHE A 19 -5.93 2.78 -2.75
N GLU A 20 -4.94 2.38 -3.56
CA GLU A 20 -5.15 1.50 -4.71
C GLU A 20 -5.65 0.11 -4.27
N TRP A 21 -5.06 -0.46 -3.20
CA TRP A 21 -5.36 -1.83 -2.77
C TRP A 21 -6.72 -1.91 -2.06
N VAL A 22 -7.09 -0.88 -1.30
CA VAL A 22 -8.44 -0.79 -0.72
C VAL A 22 -9.49 -0.61 -1.82
N MET A 23 -9.21 0.24 -2.82
CA MET A 23 -10.11 0.44 -3.95
C MET A 23 -10.27 -0.85 -4.78
N LEU A 24 -9.18 -1.58 -5.01
CA LEU A 24 -9.22 -2.87 -5.70
C LEU A 24 -10.05 -3.89 -4.92
N ALA A 25 -9.85 -4.01 -3.60
CA ALA A 25 -10.61 -4.90 -2.74
C ALA A 25 -12.12 -4.60 -2.79
N LYS A 26 -12.52 -3.31 -2.81
CA LYS A 26 -13.92 -2.92 -2.96
C LYS A 26 -14.48 -3.29 -4.34
N ASN A 27 -13.74 -3.00 -5.42
CA ASN A 27 -14.18 -3.28 -6.78
C ASN A 27 -14.24 -4.79 -7.09
N LEU A 28 -13.43 -5.60 -6.41
CA LEU A 28 -13.51 -7.06 -6.45
C LEU A 28 -14.88 -7.56 -5.96
N GLY A 29 -15.42 -6.97 -4.89
CA GLY A 29 -16.73 -7.35 -4.35
C GLY A 29 -17.93 -6.92 -5.22
N SER A 30 -17.77 -5.91 -6.06
CA SER A 30 -18.86 -5.34 -6.87
C SER A 30 -18.77 -5.64 -8.37
N GLY A 31 -17.70 -6.26 -8.84
CA GLY A 31 -17.46 -6.53 -10.26
C GLY A 31 -18.21 -7.77 -10.80
N PRO A 32 -18.06 -8.06 -12.11
CA PRO A 32 -18.60 -9.28 -12.72
C PRO A 32 -18.15 -10.53 -12.00
N ARG A 33 -19.02 -11.55 -11.95
CA ARG A 33 -18.76 -12.81 -11.25
C ARG A 33 -17.59 -13.56 -11.91
N ARG A 34 -16.56 -13.89 -11.12
CA ARG A 34 -15.37 -14.66 -11.52
C ARG A 34 -15.25 -15.93 -10.67
N SER A 35 -14.24 -16.77 -10.92
CA SER A 35 -13.98 -17.95 -10.11
C SER A 35 -13.55 -17.58 -8.68
N ASP A 36 -13.84 -18.43 -7.69
CA ASP A 36 -13.46 -18.17 -6.30
C ASP A 36 -11.95 -18.02 -6.12
N ALA A 37 -11.16 -18.82 -6.85
CA ALA A 37 -9.70 -18.72 -6.86
C ALA A 37 -9.21 -17.32 -7.26
N PHE A 38 -9.90 -16.65 -8.19
CA PHE A 38 -9.57 -15.28 -8.59
C PHE A 38 -9.71 -14.34 -7.38
N TYR A 39 -10.83 -14.40 -6.65
CA TYR A 39 -11.06 -13.52 -5.50
C TYR A 39 -10.08 -13.79 -4.35
N VAL A 40 -9.83 -15.06 -4.02
CA VAL A 40 -8.94 -15.44 -2.91
C VAL A 40 -7.53 -14.86 -3.11
N ILE A 41 -6.94 -15.07 -4.29
CA ILE A 41 -5.58 -14.57 -4.59
C ILE A 41 -5.54 -13.04 -4.48
N HIS A 42 -6.54 -12.34 -5.02
CA HIS A 42 -6.55 -10.89 -5.02
C HIS A 42 -6.78 -10.30 -3.64
N TYR A 43 -7.62 -10.90 -2.80
CA TYR A 43 -7.79 -10.46 -1.42
C TYR A 43 -6.51 -10.66 -0.60
N ILE A 44 -5.80 -11.79 -0.79
CA ILE A 44 -4.48 -12.01 -0.16
C ILE A 44 -3.48 -10.96 -0.64
N LEU A 45 -3.40 -10.70 -1.95
CA LEU A 45 -2.52 -9.68 -2.51
C LEU A 45 -2.84 -8.29 -1.94
N CYS A 46 -4.12 -7.92 -1.83
CA CYS A 46 -4.53 -6.65 -1.21
C CYS A 46 -4.06 -6.57 0.25
N ALA A 47 -4.28 -7.62 1.03
CA ALA A 47 -3.89 -7.65 2.45
C ALA A 47 -2.38 -7.51 2.63
N VAL A 48 -1.58 -8.26 1.86
CA VAL A 48 -0.11 -8.19 1.90
C VAL A 48 0.37 -6.79 1.54
N ASN A 49 -0.19 -6.16 0.51
CA ASN A 49 0.24 -4.83 0.10
C ASN A 49 -0.11 -3.75 1.13
N VAL A 50 -1.24 -3.86 1.83
CA VAL A 50 -1.56 -2.94 2.94
C VAL A 50 -0.53 -3.07 4.07
N VAL A 51 -0.08 -4.28 4.38
CA VAL A 51 1.01 -4.50 5.35
C VAL A 51 2.32 -3.86 4.88
N LEU A 52 2.68 -4.05 3.61
CA LEU A 52 3.86 -3.42 3.02
C LEU A 52 3.78 -1.90 3.05
N ALA A 53 2.60 -1.32 2.79
CA ALA A 53 2.38 0.11 2.86
C ALA A 53 2.62 0.66 4.27
N VAL A 54 2.17 -0.04 5.32
CA VAL A 54 2.43 0.34 6.72
C VAL A 54 3.93 0.29 7.05
N ILE A 55 4.63 -0.75 6.57
CA ILE A 55 6.09 -0.86 6.74
C ILE A 55 6.80 0.31 6.04
N LEU A 56 6.39 0.62 4.81
CA LEU A 56 6.97 1.70 4.01
C LEU A 56 6.73 3.07 4.65
N ALA A 57 5.52 3.31 5.17
CA ALA A 57 5.18 4.50 5.93
C ALA A 57 6.09 4.65 7.17
N ARG A 58 6.35 3.56 7.89
CA ARG A 58 7.26 3.55 9.04
C ARG A 58 8.70 3.90 8.63
N ILE A 59 9.17 3.37 7.51
CA ILE A 59 10.51 3.68 6.98
C ILE A 59 10.59 5.15 6.55
N GLY A 60 9.60 5.63 5.78
CA GLY A 60 9.51 7.03 5.34
C GLY A 60 9.47 8.00 6.52
N TRP A 61 8.68 7.68 7.55
CA TRP A 61 8.62 8.46 8.79
C TRP A 61 9.97 8.54 9.51
N LYS A 62 10.69 7.41 9.65
CA LYS A 62 12.03 7.39 10.25
C LYS A 62 13.03 8.20 9.43
N ALA A 63 12.95 8.13 8.09
CA ALA A 63 13.81 8.90 7.20
C ALA A 63 13.55 10.40 7.33
N TRP A 64 12.28 10.81 7.40
CA TRP A 64 11.89 12.21 7.57
C TRP A 64 12.38 12.79 8.90
N LYS A 65 12.16 12.08 10.02
CA LYS A 65 12.64 12.50 11.35
C LYS A 65 14.16 12.49 11.52
N SER A 66 14.89 11.71 10.73
CA SER A 66 16.36 11.72 10.77
C SER A 66 16.96 12.87 9.96
N ALA A 67 16.14 13.57 9.16
CA ALA A 67 16.52 14.68 8.30
C ALA A 67 15.98 16.03 8.82
N SER A 68 15.51 16.04 10.07
CA SER A 68 15.08 17.18 10.88
C SER A 68 15.97 17.25 12.10
#